data_AF-A0A524NV90-F1
#
_entry.id   AF-A0A524NV90-F1
#
_cell.length_a   1.000
_cell.length_b   1.000
_cell.length_c   1.000
_cell.angle_alpha   90.00
_cell.angle_beta   90.00
_cell.angle_gamma   90.00
#
_symmetry.space_group_name_H-M   'P 1'
#
loop_
_entity.id
_entity.type
_entity.pdbx_description
1 polymer ?
#
loop_
_entity_poly.entity_id
_entity_poly.type
_entity_poly.pdbx_seq_one_letter_code
_entity_poly.pdbx_strand_id
1 'polypeptide(L)'
;SHDTIRHHCLWGTLLAGGTGVEWYFGYRFKHNDLMLEDFRSRELWWKQSTLATQFMNGFPLEDMTCMDELVNVDGAFCLAKEGELYVVYLPAGASDARLKLNLSAPMMVRWFNPRTGGDLSEGSVSSISGLGTHSLGAPPSDPGMDWVLVMEK
;
A
#
# COMPACT_ATOMS: atom_id res chain seq x y z
N SER A 1 -2.41 5.79 -17.39
CA SER A 1 -2.51 4.86 -16.26
C SER A 1 -3.24 5.56 -15.11
N HIS A 2 -3.69 4.83 -14.08
CA HIS A 2 -4.38 5.37 -12.91
C HIS A 2 -3.48 5.38 -11.67
N ASP A 3 -2.18 5.61 -11.86
CA ASP A 3 -1.18 5.40 -10.79
C ASP A 3 -1.27 6.48 -9.71
N THR A 4 -1.51 7.73 -10.09
CA THR A 4 -1.63 8.85 -9.15
C THR A 4 -2.79 8.69 -8.18
N ILE A 5 -3.95 8.23 -8.67
CA ILE A 5 -5.14 7.99 -7.86
C ILE A 5 -5.03 6.69 -7.06
N ARG A 6 -4.33 5.67 -7.57
CA ARG A 6 -3.98 4.47 -6.79
C ARG A 6 -3.13 4.88 -5.58
N HIS A 7 -2.08 5.65 -5.80
CA HIS A 7 -1.18 6.13 -4.75
C HIS A 7 -1.90 7.07 -3.78
N HIS A 8 -2.22 8.29 -4.22
CA HIS A 8 -2.60 9.37 -3.31
C HIS A 8 -4.02 9.24 -2.74
N CYS A 9 -4.95 8.63 -3.48
CA CYS A 9 -6.34 8.53 -3.05
C CYS A 9 -6.64 7.15 -2.45
N LEU A 10 -6.45 6.08 -3.22
CA LEU A 10 -6.84 4.74 -2.77
C LEU A 10 -6.00 4.26 -1.58
N TRP A 11 -4.68 4.09 -1.76
CA TRP A 11 -3.81 3.62 -0.67
C TRP A 11 -3.66 4.63 0.46
N GLY A 12 -3.62 5.93 0.12
CA GLY A 12 -3.64 7.00 1.12
C GLY A 12 -4.86 6.92 2.04
N THR A 13 -6.07 6.79 1.49
CA THR A 13 -7.27 6.67 2.32
C THR A 13 -7.30 5.37 3.11
N LEU A 14 -6.98 4.23 2.50
CA LEU A 14 -7.02 2.93 3.17
C LEU A 14 -6.04 2.86 4.35
N LEU A 15 -4.81 3.33 4.17
CA LEU A 15 -3.78 3.27 5.22
C LEU A 15 -3.89 4.42 6.25
N ALA A 16 -4.66 5.46 5.94
CA ALA A 16 -5.08 6.46 6.94
C ALA A 16 -6.24 5.98 7.84
N GLY A 17 -6.76 4.76 7.64
CA GLY A 17 -7.90 4.20 8.41
C GLY A 17 -9.28 4.50 7.82
N GLY A 18 -9.36 4.95 6.56
CA GLY A 18 -10.62 5.13 5.85
C GLY A 18 -11.24 3.80 5.39
N THR A 19 -12.57 3.76 5.32
CA THR A 19 -13.33 2.54 4.97
C THR A 19 -13.46 2.28 3.46
N GLY A 20 -12.94 3.19 2.63
CA GLY A 20 -12.99 3.08 1.18
C GLY A 20 -12.89 4.42 0.48
N VAL A 21 -13.07 4.40 -0.84
CA VAL A 21 -13.05 5.58 -1.71
C VAL A 21 -14.22 5.52 -2.69
N GLU A 22 -14.72 6.69 -3.05
CA GLU A 22 -15.71 6.86 -4.11
C GLU A 22 -15.06 7.61 -5.28
N TRP A 23 -15.37 7.17 -6.51
CA TRP A 23 -14.76 7.71 -7.71
C TRP A 23 -15.72 8.58 -8.51
N TYR A 24 -15.39 9.86 -8.63
CA TYR A 24 -16.08 10.82 -9.48
C TYR A 24 -15.30 11.01 -10.79
N PHE A 25 -15.98 10.90 -11.94
CA PHE A 25 -15.30 10.85 -13.25
C PHE A 25 -14.91 12.22 -13.81
N GLY A 26 -15.32 13.29 -13.11
CA GLY A 26 -15.03 14.67 -13.48
C GLY A 26 -15.63 15.05 -14.83
N TYR A 27 -15.37 16.29 -15.27
CA TYR A 27 -15.90 16.83 -16.53
C TYR A 27 -14.87 16.88 -17.67
N ARG A 28 -13.57 16.86 -17.35
CA ARG A 28 -12.47 17.21 -18.28
C ARG A 28 -12.10 16.12 -19.30
N PHE A 29 -12.29 14.85 -18.95
CA PHE A 29 -11.82 13.73 -19.77
C PHE A 29 -12.99 13.07 -20.51
N LYS A 30 -12.68 12.28 -21.54
CA LYS A 30 -13.72 11.52 -22.28
C LYS A 30 -14.51 10.63 -21.33
N HIS A 31 -15.77 10.37 -21.67
CA HIS A 31 -16.69 9.58 -20.85
C HIS A 31 -16.78 10.14 -19.41
N ASN A 32 -16.94 11.46 -19.32
CA ASN A 32 -17.09 12.20 -18.07
C ASN A 32 -18.43 11.92 -17.39
N ASP A 33 -18.66 12.53 -16.24
CA ASP A 33 -19.90 12.46 -15.47
C ASP A 33 -21.18 12.78 -16.27
N LEU A 34 -21.09 13.62 -17.31
CA LEU A 34 -22.22 13.99 -18.15
C LEU A 34 -22.49 13.04 -19.32
N MET A 35 -21.49 12.28 -19.78
CA MET A 35 -21.56 11.53 -21.05
C MET A 35 -21.01 10.11 -20.96
N LEU A 36 -20.92 9.57 -19.75
CA LEU A 36 -20.48 8.20 -19.54
C LEU A 36 -21.57 7.21 -19.96
N GLU A 37 -21.32 6.54 -21.08
CA GLU A 37 -22.15 5.42 -21.56
C GLU A 37 -21.43 4.06 -21.47
N ASP A 38 -20.13 4.05 -21.14
CA ASP A 38 -19.33 2.83 -21.02
C ASP A 38 -18.44 2.84 -19.78
N PHE A 39 -18.83 2.10 -18.74
CA PHE A 39 -18.06 1.93 -17.51
C PHE A 39 -16.77 1.11 -17.70
N ARG A 40 -16.63 0.33 -18.78
CA ARG A 40 -15.41 -0.43 -19.08
C ARG A 40 -14.23 0.48 -19.42
N SER A 41 -14.50 1.70 -19.87
CA SER A 41 -13.48 2.74 -20.02
C SER A 41 -12.64 2.97 -18.74
N ARG A 42 -13.12 2.52 -17.56
CA ARG A 42 -12.46 2.64 -16.24
C ARG A 42 -12.02 1.29 -15.67
N GLU A 43 -11.96 0.23 -16.48
CA GLU A 43 -11.58 -1.12 -16.04
C GLU A 43 -10.35 -1.13 -15.12
N LEU A 44 -9.28 -0.42 -15.47
CA LEU A 44 -8.07 -0.37 -14.65
C LEU A 44 -8.33 0.23 -13.25
N TRP A 45 -9.23 1.20 -13.13
CA TRP A 45 -9.58 1.83 -11.85
C TRP A 45 -10.34 0.85 -10.95
N TRP A 46 -11.29 0.12 -11.54
CA TRP A 46 -12.04 -0.94 -10.85
C TRP A 46 -11.12 -2.05 -10.40
N LYS A 47 -10.25 -2.52 -11.30
CA LYS A 47 -9.26 -3.56 -11.00
C LYS A 47 -8.38 -3.17 -9.82
N GLN A 48 -7.81 -1.97 -9.83
CA GLN A 48 -6.95 -1.49 -8.74
C GLN A 48 -7.72 -1.37 -7.41
N SER A 49 -8.97 -0.88 -7.46
CA SER A 49 -9.84 -0.79 -6.28
C SER A 49 -10.13 -2.17 -5.71
N THR A 50 -10.50 -3.13 -6.57
CA THR A 50 -10.75 -4.52 -6.17
C THR A 50 -9.52 -5.16 -5.53
N LEU A 51 -8.34 -5.00 -6.14
CA LEU A 51 -7.09 -5.54 -5.61
C LEU A 51 -6.79 -4.99 -4.20
N ALA A 52 -6.91 -3.67 -4.02
CA ALA A 52 -6.64 -3.05 -2.72
C ALA A 52 -7.68 -3.46 -1.66
N THR A 53 -8.97 -3.44 -1.99
CA THR A 53 -10.03 -3.84 -1.05
C THR A 53 -9.89 -5.31 -0.64
N GLN A 54 -9.65 -6.21 -1.59
CA GLN A 54 -9.45 -7.64 -1.28
C GLN A 54 -8.23 -7.87 -0.39
N PHE A 55 -7.13 -7.17 -0.66
CA PHE A 55 -5.93 -7.24 0.16
C PHE A 55 -6.19 -6.72 1.57
N MET A 56 -6.80 -5.54 1.72
CA MET A 56 -7.03 -4.92 3.03
C MET A 56 -8.03 -5.71 3.89
N ASN A 57 -9.00 -6.39 3.28
CA ASN A 57 -9.94 -7.27 3.99
C ASN A 57 -9.28 -8.47 4.70
N GLY A 58 -7.99 -8.73 4.45
CA GLY A 58 -7.22 -9.78 5.13
C GLY A 58 -6.70 -9.40 6.52
N PHE A 59 -6.87 -8.15 6.96
CA PHE A 59 -6.26 -7.62 8.19
C PHE A 59 -7.29 -7.18 9.25
N PRO A 60 -6.94 -7.16 10.54
CA PRO A 60 -7.81 -6.70 11.63
C PRO A 60 -7.82 -5.16 11.69
N LEU A 61 -8.44 -4.51 10.70
CA LEU A 61 -8.34 -3.07 10.48
C LEU A 61 -8.79 -2.22 11.68
N GLU A 62 -9.74 -2.70 12.48
CA GLU A 62 -10.25 -2.02 13.67
C GLU A 62 -9.22 -1.91 14.80
N ASP A 63 -8.22 -2.80 14.82
CA ASP A 63 -7.13 -2.81 15.80
C ASP A 63 -5.89 -2.03 15.32
N MET A 64 -5.92 -1.48 14.10
CA MET A 64 -4.79 -0.82 13.47
C MET A 64 -4.99 0.69 13.42
N THR A 65 -3.89 1.44 13.43
CA THR A 65 -3.91 2.91 13.31
C THR A 65 -2.84 3.41 12.35
N CYS A 66 -3.06 4.61 11.81
CA CYS A 66 -2.11 5.26 10.92
C CYS A 66 -0.84 5.65 11.72
N MET A 67 0.33 5.31 11.17
CA MET A 67 1.65 5.52 11.77
C MET A 67 2.69 5.94 10.72
N ASP A 68 2.30 6.83 9.80
CA ASP A 68 3.15 7.32 8.70
C ASP A 68 4.51 7.85 9.18
N GLU A 69 4.58 8.39 10.41
CA GLU A 69 5.79 8.90 11.04
C GLU A 69 6.90 7.84 11.25
N LEU A 70 6.58 6.56 11.13
CA LEU A 70 7.54 5.48 11.23
C LEU A 70 8.38 5.30 9.95
N VAL A 71 7.89 5.78 8.80
CA VAL A 71 8.51 5.57 7.48
C VAL A 71 9.32 6.81 7.08
N ASN A 72 10.55 6.62 6.59
CA ASN A 72 11.43 7.72 6.16
C ASN A 72 11.20 8.18 4.69
N VAL A 73 10.05 7.87 4.09
CA VAL A 73 9.79 8.10 2.66
C VAL A 73 8.60 9.04 2.51
N ASP A 74 8.82 10.17 1.85
CA ASP A 74 7.74 11.11 1.53
C ASP A 74 6.69 10.46 0.64
N GLY A 75 5.42 10.54 1.07
CA GLY A 75 4.30 9.93 0.37
C GLY A 75 4.20 8.41 0.53
N ALA A 76 4.99 7.79 1.40
CA ALA A 76 4.66 6.48 1.93
C ALA A 76 3.55 6.58 2.98
N PHE A 77 2.82 5.48 3.17
CA PHE A 77 1.77 5.38 4.18
C PHE A 77 1.98 4.12 5.02
N CYS A 78 1.64 4.18 6.30
CA CYS A 78 1.76 3.07 7.23
C CYS A 78 0.49 2.93 8.07
N LEU A 79 -0.12 1.75 8.04
CA LEU A 79 -1.17 1.33 8.94
C LEU A 79 -0.63 0.18 9.79
N ALA A 80 -0.71 0.28 11.11
CA ALA A 80 -0.07 -0.68 12.00
C ALA A 80 -0.87 -0.99 13.26
N LYS A 81 -0.70 -2.23 13.72
CA LYS A 81 -0.88 -2.65 15.11
C LYS A 81 0.52 -2.85 15.68
N GLU A 82 0.98 -1.86 16.47
CA GLU A 82 2.38 -1.76 16.88
C GLU A 82 2.91 -3.06 17.50
N GLY A 83 4.03 -3.54 16.98
CA GLY A 83 4.70 -4.77 17.42
C GLY A 83 4.05 -6.08 16.97
N GLU A 84 2.96 -6.04 16.20
CA GLU A 84 2.23 -7.22 15.71
C GLU A 84 2.08 -7.27 14.20
N LEU A 85 1.68 -6.16 13.59
CA LEU A 85 1.37 -6.09 12.16
C LEU A 85 1.62 -4.68 11.63
N TYR A 86 2.30 -4.57 10.50
CA TYR A 86 2.50 -3.32 9.77
C TYR A 86 2.17 -3.53 8.29
N VAL A 87 1.38 -2.63 7.72
CA VAL A 87 1.11 -2.56 6.28
C VAL A 87 1.62 -1.21 5.79
N VAL A 88 2.60 -1.23 4.89
CA VAL A 88 3.31 -0.03 4.44
C VAL A 88 3.19 0.10 2.92
N TYR A 89 2.58 1.17 2.43
CA TYR A 89 2.63 1.52 1.01
C TYR A 89 3.88 2.34 0.73
N LEU A 90 4.71 1.89 -0.20
CA LEU A 90 5.89 2.59 -0.70
C LEU A 90 5.62 3.09 -2.13
N PRO A 91 5.75 4.41 -2.38
CA PRO A 91 5.58 4.95 -3.73
C PRO A 91 6.72 4.55 -4.66
N ALA A 92 6.51 4.73 -5.95
CA ALA A 92 7.55 4.55 -6.96
C ALA A 92 8.79 5.39 -6.63
N GLY A 93 9.98 4.77 -6.71
CA GLY A 93 11.26 5.41 -6.40
C GLY A 93 11.71 5.35 -4.93
N ALA A 94 10.98 4.66 -4.05
CA ALA A 94 11.32 4.50 -2.63
C ALA A 94 12.43 3.45 -2.35
N SER A 95 13.61 3.60 -2.96
CA SER A 95 14.65 2.56 -2.94
C SER A 95 15.47 2.42 -1.64
N ASP A 96 15.46 3.42 -0.76
CA ASP A 96 16.08 3.37 0.60
C ASP A 96 15.01 3.56 1.68
N ALA A 97 13.89 2.85 1.53
CA ALA A 97 12.81 2.86 2.50
C ALA A 97 13.25 2.17 3.79
N ARG A 98 12.98 2.83 4.92
CA ARG A 98 13.30 2.40 6.26
C ARG A 98 12.11 2.64 7.18
N LEU A 99 11.96 1.74 8.15
CA LEU A 99 10.92 1.78 9.14
C LEU A 99 11.52 1.83 10.54
N LYS A 100 11.06 2.77 11.37
CA LYS A 100 11.44 2.85 12.78
C LYS A 100 10.58 1.87 13.59
N LEU A 101 11.22 0.95 14.28
CA LEU A 101 10.56 -0.15 14.98
C LEU A 101 11.13 -0.37 16.38
N ASN A 102 10.28 -0.90 17.25
CA ASN A 102 10.64 -1.41 18.57
C ASN A 102 10.05 -2.82 18.74
N LEU A 103 10.77 -3.83 18.25
CA LEU A 103 10.26 -5.20 18.21
C LEU A 103 10.83 -6.06 19.35
N SER A 104 9.95 -6.76 20.06
CA SER A 104 10.31 -7.77 21.06
C SER A 104 10.59 -9.16 20.47
N ALA A 105 10.15 -9.41 19.23
CA ALA A 105 10.37 -10.63 18.46
C ALA A 105 10.62 -10.28 16.98
N PRO A 106 11.31 -11.14 16.21
CA PRO A 106 11.43 -10.94 14.76
C PRO A 106 10.06 -10.91 14.08
N MET A 107 9.94 -10.13 13.02
CA MET A 107 8.79 -10.11 12.13
C MET A 107 9.22 -10.49 10.72
N MET A 108 8.40 -11.26 10.02
CA MET A 108 8.59 -11.58 8.61
C MET A 108 8.21 -10.39 7.73
N VAL A 109 8.95 -10.19 6.65
CA VAL A 109 8.72 -9.10 5.69
C VAL A 109 8.33 -9.71 4.35
N ARG A 110 7.16 -9.32 3.83
CA ARG A 110 6.67 -9.77 2.51
C ARG A 110 6.07 -8.61 1.72
N TRP A 111 5.96 -8.80 0.42
CA TRP A 111 5.61 -7.77 -0.54
C TRP A 111 4.37 -8.17 -1.35
N PHE A 112 3.45 -7.22 -1.51
CA PHE A 112 2.29 -7.29 -2.37
C PHE A 112 2.42 -6.28 -3.50
N ASN A 113 2.11 -6.70 -4.72
CA ASN A 113 2.13 -5.83 -5.90
C ASN A 113 0.75 -5.15 -6.08
N PRO A 114 0.61 -3.84 -5.78
CA PRO A 114 -0.68 -3.15 -5.87
C PRO A 114 -1.19 -2.95 -7.31
N ARG A 115 -0.36 -3.23 -8.33
CA ARG A 115 -0.70 -3.11 -9.75
C ARG A 115 -1.34 -4.39 -10.29
N THR A 116 -0.83 -5.53 -9.87
CA THR A 116 -1.20 -6.84 -10.42
C THR A 116 -1.95 -7.71 -9.44
N GLY A 117 -1.82 -7.45 -8.13
CA GLY A 117 -2.28 -8.36 -7.08
C GLY A 117 -1.42 -9.62 -6.99
N GLY A 118 -2.02 -10.67 -6.45
CA GLY A 118 -1.39 -11.97 -6.22
C GLY A 118 -1.00 -12.19 -4.76
N ASP A 119 -0.31 -13.30 -4.53
CA ASP A 119 0.16 -13.68 -3.19
C ASP A 119 1.33 -12.80 -2.74
N LEU A 120 1.50 -12.73 -1.42
CA LEU A 120 2.67 -12.11 -0.80
C LEU A 120 3.95 -12.84 -1.23
N SER A 121 4.96 -12.06 -1.61
CA SER A 121 6.25 -12.57 -2.11
C SER A 121 7.42 -12.05 -1.28
N GLU A 122 8.51 -12.82 -1.21
CA GLU A 122 9.73 -12.42 -0.50
C GLU A 122 10.53 -11.39 -1.31
N GLY A 123 11.05 -10.37 -0.63
CA GLY A 123 12.01 -9.41 -1.19
C GLY A 123 13.44 -9.71 -0.73
N SER A 124 14.32 -8.72 -0.82
CA SER A 124 15.72 -8.90 -0.40
C SER A 124 15.90 -8.99 1.12
N VAL A 125 14.91 -8.51 1.89
CA VAL A 125 14.83 -8.64 3.34
C VAL A 125 13.59 -9.48 3.64
N SER A 126 13.79 -10.60 4.34
CA SER A 126 12.70 -11.53 4.72
C SER A 126 12.33 -11.44 6.20
N SER A 127 13.17 -10.85 7.05
CA SER A 127 12.86 -10.65 8.47
C SER A 127 13.61 -9.45 9.08
N ILE A 128 12.97 -8.78 10.04
CA ILE A 128 13.50 -7.65 10.82
C ILE A 128 13.30 -7.92 12.31
N SER A 129 14.25 -7.51 13.16
CA SER A 129 14.18 -7.69 14.61
C SER A 129 14.85 -6.56 15.38
N GLY A 130 14.39 -6.30 16.60
CA GLY A 130 15.02 -5.36 17.54
C GLY A 130 14.59 -3.90 17.38
N LEU A 131 15.19 -3.04 18.20
CA LEU A 131 14.93 -1.60 18.26
C LEU A 131 15.77 -0.85 17.22
N GLY A 132 15.16 0.11 16.52
CA GLY A 132 15.88 1.07 15.69
C GLY A 132 15.20 1.33 14.36
N THR A 133 15.92 2.00 13.46
CA THR A 133 15.50 2.22 12.08
C THR A 133 16.08 1.12 11.20
N HIS A 134 15.23 0.34 10.56
CA HIS A 134 15.61 -0.83 9.75
C HIS A 134 15.32 -0.59 8.28
N SER A 135 16.20 -1.08 7.40
CA SER A 135 15.92 -1.08 5.96
C SER A 135 14.84 -2.10 5.63
N LEU A 136 13.91 -1.71 4.76
CA LEU A 136 12.85 -2.58 4.25
C LEU A 136 13.33 -3.49 3.09
N GLY A 137 14.51 -3.23 2.54
CA GLY A 137 15.04 -3.98 1.40
C GLY A 137 14.38 -3.63 0.07
N ALA A 138 14.72 -4.40 -0.97
CA ALA A 138 14.16 -4.28 -2.30
C ALA A 138 12.97 -5.24 -2.48
N PRO A 139 11.94 -4.84 -3.25
CA PRO A 139 10.84 -5.72 -3.63
C PRO A 139 11.30 -6.86 -4.55
N PRO A 140 10.46 -7.91 -4.74
CA PRO A 140 10.82 -9.07 -5.55
C PRO A 140 11.11 -8.75 -7.03
N SER A 141 10.48 -7.69 -7.56
CA SER A 141 10.68 -7.21 -8.93
C SER A 141 10.44 -5.70 -9.01
N ASP A 142 10.75 -5.11 -10.16
CA ASP A 142 10.40 -3.72 -10.50
C ASP A 142 10.65 -2.71 -9.35
N PRO A 143 11.90 -2.57 -8.86
CA PRO A 143 12.21 -1.75 -7.69
C PRO A 143 11.95 -0.25 -7.88
N GLY A 144 11.74 0.21 -9.12
CA GLY A 144 11.33 1.58 -9.43
C GLY A 144 9.82 1.83 -9.33
N MET A 145 9.02 0.81 -9.05
CA MET A 145 7.55 0.89 -8.99
C MET A 145 7.04 0.87 -7.54
N ASP A 146 5.74 1.11 -7.34
CA ASP A 146 5.11 1.15 -6.02
C ASP A 146 4.88 -0.24 -5.40
N TRP A 147 4.95 -0.38 -4.09
CA TRP A 147 4.76 -1.69 -3.45
C TRP A 147 4.06 -1.56 -2.11
N VAL A 148 3.38 -2.62 -1.71
CA VAL A 148 2.84 -2.71 -0.34
C VAL A 148 3.64 -3.77 0.39
N LEU A 149 4.23 -3.39 1.51
CA LEU A 149 5.00 -4.26 2.37
C LEU A 149 4.13 -4.65 3.57
N VAL A 150 4.18 -5.92 3.95
CA VAL A 150 3.52 -6.47 5.13
C VAL A 150 4.60 -6.98 6.06
N MET A 151 4.57 -6.53 7.31
CA MET A 151 5.33 -7.12 8.39
C MET A 151 4.38 -7.76 9.37
N GLU A 152 4.59 -9.04 9.68
CA GLU A 152 3.81 -9.78 10.68
C GLU A 152 4.76 -10.67 11.51
N LYS A 153 4.34 -11.05 12.71
CA LYS A 153 5.09 -11.99 13.56
C LYS A 153 5.27 -13.35 12.88
#